data_AF-A0A7G6RMH6-F1
#
_entry.id   AF-A0A7G6RMH6-F1
#
_cell.length_a   1.000
_cell.length_b   1.000
_cell.length_c   1.000
_cell.angle_alpha   90.00
_cell.angle_beta   90.00
_cell.angle_gamma   90.00
#
_symmetry.space_group_name_H-M   'P 1'
#
loop_
_entity.id
_entity.type
_entity.pdbx_description
1 polymer ?
#
loop_
_entity_poly.entity_id
_entity_poly.type
_entity_poly.pdbx_seq_one_letter_code
_entity_poly.pdbx_strand_id
1 'polypeptide(L)' 'MAMAAGMLNREEEAARFVSRLEEPFPGFSAEAFIQGYPVTNPKALAAIRAGADQLRSWPRAGI' A
#
# COMPACT_ATOMS: atom_id res chain seq x y z
N MET A 1 5.22 -3.28 4.95
CA MET A 1 4.48 -3.54 6.21
C MET A 1 3.05 -3.01 6.16
N ALA A 2 2.80 -1.78 5.67
CA ALA A 2 1.43 -1.25 5.48
C ALA A 2 0.48 -2.19 4.72
N MET A 3 0.82 -2.60 3.50
CA MET A 3 -0.02 -3.52 2.70
C MET A 3 -0.22 -4.89 3.37
N ALA A 4 0.79 -5.41 4.07
CA ALA A 4 0.69 -6.68 4.79
C ALA A 4 -0.23 -6.56 6.01
N ALA A 5 -0.13 -5.48 6.79
CA ALA A 5 -1.09 -5.15 7.85
C ALA A 5 -2.51 -4.97 7.27
N GLY A 6 -2.59 -4.34 6.10
CA GLY A 6 -3.76 -4.26 5.22
C GLY A 6 -4.46 -5.60 5.02
N MET A 7 -3.73 -6.54 4.42
CA MET A 7 -4.23 -7.88 4.11
C MET A 7 -4.57 -8.71 5.35
N LEU A 8 -4.03 -8.37 6.52
CA LEU A 8 -4.31 -9.02 7.81
C LEU A 8 -5.42 -8.33 8.61
N ASN A 9 -6.14 -7.36 8.02
CA ASN A 9 -7.17 -6.54 8.67
C ASN A 9 -6.71 -5.81 9.94
N ARG A 10 -5.43 -5.40 9.97
CA ARG A 10 -4.85 -4.63 11.07
C ARG A 10 -4.87 -3.15 10.74
N GLU A 11 -6.05 -2.55 10.80
CA GLU A 11 -6.36 -1.20 10.32
C GLU A 11 -5.49 -0.11 10.96
N GLU A 12 -5.39 -0.09 12.30
CA GLU A 12 -4.58 0.90 13.02
C GLU A 12 -3.08 0.79 12.69
N GLU A 13 -2.58 -0.44 12.59
CA GLU A 13 -1.18 -0.71 12.28
C GLU A 13 -0.85 -0.27 10.84
N ALA A 14 -1.74 -0.57 9.90
CA ALA A 14 -1.61 -0.15 8.53
C ALA A 14 -1.70 1.38 8.36
N ALA A 15 -2.64 2.04 9.05
CA ALA A 15 -2.76 3.50 9.05
C ALA A 15 -1.46 4.15 9.57
N ARG A 16 -0.92 3.66 10.68
CA ARG A 16 0.36 4.13 11.24
C ARG A 16 1.51 3.98 10.24
N PHE A 17 1.57 2.85 9.53
CA PHE A 17 2.60 2.65 8.50
C PHE A 17 2.40 3.57 7.30
N VAL A 18 1.16 3.82 6.87
CA VAL A 18 0.86 4.77 5.78
C VAL A 18 1.30 6.18 6.16
N SER A 19 0.90 6.69 7.33
CA SER A 19 1.27 8.04 7.77
C SER A 19 2.79 8.23 7.83
N ARG A 20 3.54 7.21 8.28
CA ARG A 20 5.00 7.24 8.29
C ARG A 20 5.63 7.21 6.89
N LEU A 21 4.94 6.67 5.89
CA LEU A 21 5.42 6.60 4.51
C LEU A 21 5.06 7.85 3.70
N GLU A 22 3.91 8.50 4.00
CA GLU A 22 3.47 9.70 3.29
C GLU A 22 4.41 10.89 3.49
N GLU A 23 5.06 11.03 4.66
CA GLU A 23 6.02 12.12 4.94
C GLU A 23 7.26 12.07 4.03
N PRO A 24 8.01 10.96 3.94
CA PRO A 24 9.18 10.87 3.04
C PRO A 24 8.82 10.62 1.57
N PHE A 25 7.63 10.08 1.28
CA PHE A 25 7.22 9.71 -0.09
C PHE A 25 5.82 10.25 -0.43
N PRO A 26 5.64 11.58 -0.45
CA PRO A 26 4.36 12.17 -0.81
C PRO A 26 3.98 11.77 -2.23
N GLY A 27 2.75 11.31 -2.42
CA GLY A 27 2.23 10.92 -3.73
C GLY A 27 2.70 9.56 -4.26
N PHE A 28 3.29 8.71 -3.41
CA PHE A 28 3.65 7.34 -3.79
C PHE A 28 2.46 6.58 -4.41
N SER A 29 2.70 5.87 -5.50
CA SER A 29 1.72 5.03 -6.18
C SER A 29 2.34 3.66 -6.50
N ALA A 30 1.60 2.60 -6.18
CA ALA A 30 2.01 1.23 -6.51
C ALA A 30 2.19 1.04 -8.04
N GLU A 31 1.34 1.67 -8.87
CA GLU A 31 1.47 1.57 -10.33
C GLU A 31 2.69 2.32 -10.86
N ALA A 32 2.95 3.53 -10.37
CA ALA A 32 4.15 4.28 -10.76
C ALA A 32 5.43 3.52 -10.36
N PHE A 33 5.42 2.89 -9.19
CA PHE A 33 6.51 2.03 -8.73
C PHE A 33 6.71 0.81 -9.64
N ILE A 34 5.63 0.10 -10.00
CA ILE A 34 5.66 -1.06 -10.91
C ILE A 34 6.19 -0.67 -12.30
N GLN A 35 5.83 0.51 -12.82
CA GLN A 35 6.30 0.98 -14.12
C GLN A 35 7.80 1.32 -14.10
N GLY A 36 8.31 1.90 -13.01
CA GLY A 36 9.73 2.25 -12.86
C GLY A 36 10.63 1.04 -12.54
N TYR A 37 10.09 0.04 -11.85
CA TYR A 37 10.77 -1.21 -11.49
C TYR A 37 9.92 -2.40 -11.92
N PRO A 38 10.04 -2.85 -13.18
CA PRO A 38 9.13 -3.84 -13.75
C PRO A 38 9.19 -5.16 -12.97
N VAL A 39 8.17 -5.37 -12.14
CA VAL A 39 7.91 -6.65 -11.49
C VAL A 39 7.38 -7.60 -12.55
N THR A 40 8.20 -8.53 -13.03
CA THR A 40 7.83 -9.44 -14.13
C THR A 40 7.01 -10.65 -13.69
N ASN A 41 6.97 -10.95 -12.39
CA ASN A 41 6.19 -12.06 -11.85
C ASN A 41 4.70 -11.67 -11.74
N PRO A 42 3.79 -12.30 -12.50
CA PRO A 42 2.38 -11.94 -12.51
C PRO A 42 1.69 -12.09 -11.15
N LYS A 43 2.09 -13.09 -10.35
CA LYS A 43 1.53 -13.29 -9.00
C LYS A 43 1.96 -12.18 -8.05
N ALA A 44 3.19 -11.71 -8.17
CA ALA A 44 3.69 -10.60 -7.37
C ALA A 44 2.97 -9.28 -7.73
N LEU A 45 2.76 -9.03 -9.03
CA LEU A 45 1.96 -7.88 -9.49
C LEU A 45 0.55 -7.89 -8.89
N ALA A 46 -0.13 -9.03 -8.94
CA ALA A 46 -1.47 -9.17 -8.40
C ALA A 46 -1.51 -8.91 -6.89
N ALA A 47 -0.54 -9.44 -6.13
CA ALA A 47 -0.47 -9.26 -4.68
C ALA A 47 -0.20 -7.80 -4.30
N ILE A 48 0.69 -7.10 -5.01
CA ILE A 48 0.99 -5.68 -4.78
C ILE A 48 -0.26 -4.83 -5.02
N ARG A 49 -0.95 -5.06 -6.14
CA ARG A 49 -2.18 -4.33 -6.48
C ARG A 49 -3.29 -4.56 -5.47
N ALA A 50 -3.55 -5.83 -5.11
CA ALA A 50 -4.56 -6.18 -4.13
C ALA A 50 -4.31 -5.52 -2.76
N GLY A 51 -3.06 -5.56 -2.27
CA GLY A 51 -2.69 -4.90 -1.02
C GLY A 51 -2.85 -3.38 -1.08
N ALA A 52 -2.54 -2.75 -2.22
CA ALA A 52 -2.73 -1.32 -2.42
C ALA A 52 -4.21 -0.93 -2.49
N ASP A 53 -5.05 -1.71 -3.18
CA ASP A 53 -6.48 -1.47 -3.29
C ASP A 53 -7.20 -1.63 -1.95
N GLN A 54 -6.88 -2.68 -1.20
CA GLN A 54 -7.45 -2.90 0.13
C GLN A 54 -7.12 -1.72 1.07
N LEU A 55 -5.87 -1.27 1.08
CA LEU A 55 -5.44 -0.13 1.88
C LEU A 55 -6.16 1.18 1.48
N ARG A 56 -6.45 1.37 0.20
CA ARG A 56 -7.16 2.55 -0.33
C ARG A 56 -8.66 2.53 0.00
N SER A 57 -9.26 1.35 0.09
CA SER A 57 -10.67 1.18 0.45
C SER A 57 -10.98 1.45 1.92
N TRP A 58 -9.95 1.53 2.77
CA TRP A 58 -10.17 1.85 4.17
C TRP A 58 -10.51 3.32 4.39
N PRO A 59 -11.43 3.62 5.32
CA PRO A 59 -11.65 4.97 5.76
C PRO A 59 -10.31 5.48 6.29
N ARG A 60 -9.73 6.50 5.64
CA ARG A 60 -8.61 7.23 6.21
C ARG A 60 -9.13 7.81 7.52
N ALA A 61 -8.73 7.22 8.64
CA ALA A 61 -9.02 7.77 9.95
C ALA A 61 -8.55 9.23 9.91
N GLY A 62 -9.51 10.15 10.02
CA GLY A 62 -9.21 11.56 10.19
C GLY A 62 -8.30 11.67 11.39
N ILE A 63 -7.11 12.20 11.16
CA ILE A 63 -6.28 12.76 12.22
C ILE A 63 -6.96 14.06 12.66
#